data_AF-A0A2S9FDT3-F1
#
_entry.id   AF-A0A2S9FDT3-F1
#
_cell.length_a   1.000
_cell.length_b   1.000
_cell.length_c   1.000
_cell.angle_alpha   90.00
_cell.angle_beta   90.00
_cell.angle_gamma   90.00
#
_symmetry.space_group_name_H-M   'P 1'
#
loop_
_entity.id
_entity.type
_entity.pdbx_description
1 polymer ?
#
loop_
_entity_poly.entity_id
_entity_poly.type
_entity_poly.pdbx_seq_one_letter_code
_entity_poly.pdbx_strand_id
1 'polypeptide(L)'
;AVGAWLWSKRQGIVTGLAAAAFHGSAWIDDDTAIELIYNFPRCPRGIVTRNERIAPDEWHVRDGLPVTTPARTAYDLGRFRSDYEALARLDALMRVRPYSVDDVVGLAKRYKGARGVARLKAILPFVDGGAESPRESWWRKLVIDSGFPVPATQIPVIDEDGRYVRRLDFGWQDYTVAVEYDGEQHQSDREQYLKDRRVLPTLRRLGWHIIAVVKEDDPVEVIGALTRALRARGWRGTIQIPSYAYAYSRRLAEIARSAPQSA
;
A
#
# COMPACT_ATOMS: atom_id res chain seq x y z
N ALA A 1 -10.85 18.40 -9.68
CA ALA A 1 -12.12 17.65 -9.87
C ALA A 1 -13.25 18.47 -10.51
N VAL A 2 -13.59 19.66 -9.98
CA VAL A 2 -14.70 20.50 -10.50
C VAL A 2 -14.63 20.75 -12.01
N GLY A 3 -13.45 21.12 -12.54
CA GLY A 3 -13.28 21.34 -13.97
C GLY A 3 -13.60 20.12 -14.85
N ALA A 4 -13.23 18.92 -14.39
CA ALA A 4 -13.54 17.67 -15.09
C ALA A 4 -15.06 17.37 -15.08
N TRP A 5 -15.72 17.61 -13.94
CA TRP A 5 -17.17 17.44 -13.82
C TRP A 5 -17.93 18.42 -14.73
N LEU A 6 -17.52 19.70 -14.75
CA LEU A 6 -18.10 20.69 -15.67
C LEU A 6 -17.91 20.30 -17.14
N TRP A 7 -16.71 19.85 -17.50
CA TRP A 7 -16.41 19.34 -18.85
C TRP A 7 -17.31 18.15 -19.24
N SER A 8 -17.61 17.25 -18.30
CA SER A 8 -18.53 16.12 -18.50
C SER A 8 -20.02 16.52 -18.59
N LYS A 9 -20.32 17.79 -18.85
CA LYS A 9 -21.68 18.37 -18.80
C LYS A 9 -22.41 18.08 -17.48
N ARG A 10 -21.65 18.02 -16.38
CA ARG A 10 -22.13 17.67 -15.03
C ARG A 10 -22.70 16.26 -14.88
N GLN A 11 -22.33 15.32 -15.77
CA GLN A 11 -22.84 13.95 -15.76
C GLN A 11 -21.83 12.91 -15.26
N GLY A 12 -20.53 13.21 -15.29
CA GLY A 12 -19.49 12.27 -14.87
C GLY A 12 -19.43 12.11 -13.34
N ILE A 13 -19.20 10.88 -12.88
CA ILE A 13 -19.00 10.56 -11.45
C ILE A 13 -17.51 10.42 -11.17
N VAL A 14 -16.98 11.15 -10.18
CA VAL A 14 -15.57 11.08 -9.80
C VAL A 14 -15.24 9.72 -9.20
N THR A 15 -14.19 9.07 -9.70
CA THR A 15 -13.68 7.78 -9.20
C THR A 15 -12.14 7.81 -9.07
N GLY A 16 -11.54 6.66 -8.74
CA GLY A 16 -10.08 6.46 -8.69
C GLY A 16 -9.41 7.28 -7.60
N LEU A 17 -8.20 7.77 -7.89
CA LEU A 17 -7.42 8.54 -6.92
C LEU A 17 -8.11 9.83 -6.50
N ALA A 18 -8.77 10.54 -7.42
CA ALA A 18 -9.51 11.75 -7.08
C ALA A 18 -10.63 11.46 -6.07
N ALA A 19 -11.39 10.38 -6.24
CA ALA A 19 -12.39 9.97 -5.26
C ALA A 19 -11.76 9.54 -3.93
N ALA A 20 -10.62 8.86 -3.95
CA ALA A 20 -9.89 8.51 -2.74
C ALA A 20 -9.43 9.76 -1.97
N ALA A 21 -8.98 10.81 -2.67
CA ALA A 21 -8.65 12.10 -2.08
C ALA A 21 -9.86 12.78 -1.43
N PHE A 22 -11.04 12.76 -2.08
CA PHE A 22 -12.29 13.23 -1.45
C PHE A 22 -12.60 12.46 -0.15
N HIS A 23 -12.26 11.18 -0.10
CA HIS A 23 -12.38 10.35 1.11
C HIS A 23 -11.28 10.62 2.15
N GLY A 24 -10.30 11.47 1.85
CA GLY A 24 -9.21 11.84 2.77
C GLY A 24 -7.97 10.96 2.65
N SER A 25 -7.86 10.15 1.59
CA SER A 25 -6.69 9.31 1.36
C SER A 25 -5.46 10.16 1.04
N ALA A 26 -4.32 9.79 1.60
CA ALA A 26 -3.05 10.50 1.45
C ALA A 26 -2.26 10.04 0.21
N TRP A 27 -1.10 10.69 -0.01
CA TRP A 27 -0.11 10.32 -1.04
C TRP A 27 -0.58 10.51 -2.48
N ILE A 28 -1.53 11.41 -2.72
CA ILE A 28 -2.10 11.69 -4.04
C ILE A 28 -1.56 13.03 -4.49
N ASP A 29 -0.83 13.04 -5.60
CA ASP A 29 -0.22 14.26 -6.13
C ASP A 29 -1.30 15.19 -6.70
N ASP A 30 -1.12 16.50 -6.56
CA ASP A 30 -2.07 17.52 -7.02
C ASP A 30 -2.28 17.51 -8.55
N ASP A 31 -1.31 17.00 -9.31
CA ASP A 31 -1.37 16.84 -10.76
C ASP A 31 -1.93 15.49 -11.21
N THR A 32 -2.38 14.65 -10.27
CA THR A 32 -3.02 13.37 -10.56
C THR A 32 -4.21 13.57 -11.50
N ALA A 33 -4.25 12.78 -12.58
CA ALA A 33 -5.36 12.83 -13.52
C ALA A 33 -6.71 12.51 -12.83
N ILE A 34 -7.73 13.30 -13.13
CA ILE A 34 -9.07 13.12 -12.57
C ILE A 34 -9.79 12.02 -13.34
N GLU A 35 -10.09 10.92 -12.66
CA GLU A 35 -10.87 9.82 -13.22
C GLU A 35 -12.37 10.07 -13.07
N LEU A 36 -13.10 9.92 -14.16
CA LEU A 36 -14.56 10.01 -14.19
C LEU A 36 -15.15 8.72 -14.77
N ILE A 37 -16.18 8.17 -14.12
CA ILE A 37 -17.10 7.25 -14.79
C ILE A 37 -17.99 8.10 -15.70
N TYR A 38 -17.66 8.09 -16.99
CA TYR A 38 -18.31 8.88 -18.02
C TYR A 38 -17.99 8.29 -19.39
N ASN A 39 -18.99 8.12 -20.25
CA ASN A 39 -18.81 7.51 -21.57
C ASN A 39 -18.39 8.55 -22.61
N PHE A 40 -17.10 8.93 -22.61
CA PHE A 40 -16.55 9.84 -23.61
C PHE A 40 -15.06 9.57 -23.88
N PRO A 41 -14.69 8.80 -24.91
CA PRO A 41 -13.33 8.30 -25.09
C PRO A 41 -12.28 9.38 -25.44
N ARG A 42 -12.69 10.59 -25.87
CA ARG A 42 -11.78 11.68 -26.23
C ARG A 42 -11.72 12.74 -25.12
N CYS A 43 -10.98 12.46 -24.05
CA CYS A 43 -10.87 13.38 -22.92
C CYS A 43 -9.65 14.34 -23.04
N PRO A 44 -9.73 15.56 -22.50
CA PRO A 44 -8.59 16.46 -22.37
C PRO A 44 -7.47 15.86 -21.51
N ARG A 45 -6.26 16.42 -21.66
CA ARG A 45 -5.12 16.08 -20.78
C ARG A 45 -5.50 16.32 -19.31
N GLY A 46 -5.14 15.39 -18.43
CA GLY A 46 -5.46 15.44 -17.00
C GLY A 46 -6.83 14.91 -16.62
N ILE A 47 -7.63 14.43 -17.59
CA ILE A 47 -8.89 13.71 -17.35
C ILE A 47 -8.77 12.31 -17.91
N VAL A 48 -9.28 11.33 -17.17
CA VAL A 48 -9.38 9.93 -17.63
C VAL A 48 -10.83 9.49 -17.50
N THR A 49 -11.46 9.14 -18.62
CA THR A 49 -12.82 8.60 -18.62
C THR A 49 -12.81 7.08 -18.54
N ARG A 50 -13.65 6.53 -17.67
CA ARG A 50 -13.90 5.10 -17.50
C ARG A 50 -15.30 4.81 -18.04
N ASN A 51 -15.40 4.07 -19.15
CA ASN A 51 -16.68 3.58 -19.65
C ASN A 51 -17.10 2.34 -18.85
N GLU A 52 -17.60 2.58 -17.64
CA GLU A 52 -17.96 1.55 -16.67
C GLU A 52 -19.43 1.64 -16.30
N ARG A 53 -20.01 0.50 -15.95
CA ARG A 53 -21.33 0.47 -15.32
C ARG A 53 -21.20 0.88 -13.86
N ILE A 54 -22.21 1.61 -13.37
CA ILE A 54 -22.30 2.05 -11.98
C ILE A 54 -23.78 2.07 -11.56
N ALA A 55 -24.07 1.55 -10.37
CA ALA A 55 -25.40 1.55 -9.79
C ALA A 55 -25.60 2.75 -8.84
N PRO A 56 -26.87 3.15 -8.56
CA PRO A 56 -27.15 4.32 -7.73
C PRO A 56 -26.62 4.24 -6.29
N ASP A 57 -26.42 3.04 -5.74
CA ASP A 57 -25.88 2.77 -4.40
C ASP A 57 -24.34 2.89 -4.32
N GLU A 58 -23.67 3.16 -5.44
CA GLU A 58 -22.20 3.14 -5.55
C GLU A 58 -21.56 4.53 -5.62
N TRP A 59 -22.35 5.58 -5.49
CA TRP A 59 -21.88 6.97 -5.44
C TRP A 59 -22.79 7.84 -4.58
N HIS A 60 -22.28 9.00 -4.18
CA HIS A 60 -23.00 10.02 -3.43
C HIS A 60 -22.45 11.40 -3.79
N VAL A 61 -23.13 12.46 -3.35
CA VAL A 61 -22.61 13.83 -3.51
C VAL A 61 -21.71 14.16 -2.33
N ARG A 62 -20.50 14.66 -2.61
CA ARG A 62 -19.53 15.16 -1.63
C ARG A 62 -18.91 16.45 -2.18
N ASP A 63 -18.92 17.51 -1.38
CA ASP A 63 -18.46 18.84 -1.76
C ASP A 63 -19.08 19.34 -3.09
N GLY A 64 -20.36 19.02 -3.29
CA GLY A 64 -21.12 19.40 -4.49
C GLY A 64 -20.82 18.57 -5.75
N LEU A 65 -19.99 17.53 -5.65
CA LEU A 65 -19.62 16.66 -6.77
C LEU A 65 -20.12 15.23 -6.57
N PRO A 66 -20.54 14.53 -7.63
CA PRO A 66 -20.81 13.10 -7.56
C PRO A 66 -19.49 12.33 -7.42
N VAL A 67 -19.34 11.57 -6.33
CA VAL A 67 -18.14 10.80 -5.99
C VAL A 67 -18.53 9.37 -5.66
N THR A 68 -17.75 8.39 -6.11
CA THR A 68 -17.96 6.98 -5.77
C THR A 68 -17.89 6.72 -4.26
N THR A 69 -18.64 5.75 -3.75
CA THR A 69 -18.54 5.32 -2.34
C THR A 69 -17.15 4.76 -2.03
N PRO A 70 -16.72 4.65 -0.76
CA PRO A 70 -15.44 4.05 -0.42
C PRO A 70 -15.25 2.64 -1.00
N ALA A 71 -16.27 1.78 -0.91
CA ALA A 71 -16.21 0.43 -1.50
C ALA A 71 -16.06 0.47 -3.03
N ARG A 72 -16.79 1.36 -3.72
CA ARG A 72 -16.64 1.51 -5.19
C ARG A 72 -15.30 2.13 -5.57
N THR A 73 -14.80 3.07 -4.79
CA THR A 73 -13.46 3.65 -4.97
C THR A 73 -12.38 2.56 -4.82
N ALA A 74 -12.46 1.74 -3.77
CA ALA A 74 -11.57 0.60 -3.57
C ALA A 74 -11.65 -0.40 -4.74
N TYR A 75 -12.86 -0.75 -5.18
CA TYR A 75 -13.08 -1.59 -6.35
C TYR A 75 -12.37 -1.05 -7.60
N ASP A 76 -12.52 0.24 -7.91
CA ASP A 76 -11.92 0.86 -9.09
C ASP A 76 -10.38 1.00 -8.94
N LEU A 77 -9.88 1.36 -7.75
CA LEU A 77 -8.43 1.44 -7.46
C LEU A 77 -7.74 0.09 -7.70
N GLY A 78 -8.28 -1.00 -7.14
CA GLY A 78 -7.69 -2.33 -7.32
C GLY A 78 -7.81 -2.88 -8.74
N ARG A 79 -8.76 -2.39 -9.54
CA ARG A 79 -8.91 -2.79 -10.96
C ARG A 79 -7.96 -2.07 -11.90
N PHE A 80 -7.78 -0.76 -11.71
CA PHE A 80 -7.14 0.08 -12.72
C PHE A 80 -5.66 0.36 -12.46
N ARG A 81 -5.13 0.02 -11.28
CA ARG A 81 -3.74 0.23 -10.94
C ARG A 81 -2.90 -1.03 -11.09
N SER A 82 -1.58 -0.84 -11.11
CA SER A 82 -0.62 -1.93 -10.97
C SER A 82 -0.77 -2.61 -9.61
N ASP A 83 -0.40 -3.87 -9.48
CA ASP A 83 -0.63 -4.65 -8.26
C ASP A 83 0.00 -4.00 -7.01
N TYR A 84 1.22 -3.46 -7.13
CA TYR A 84 1.86 -2.77 -6.01
C TYR A 84 1.08 -1.49 -5.62
N GLU A 85 0.84 -0.61 -6.59
CA GLU A 85 0.16 0.65 -6.34
C GLU A 85 -1.24 0.41 -5.79
N ALA A 86 -1.94 -0.61 -6.30
CA ALA A 86 -3.25 -1.01 -5.82
C ALA A 86 -3.25 -1.28 -4.30
N LEU A 87 -2.31 -2.06 -3.76
CA LEU A 87 -2.31 -2.36 -2.32
C LEU A 87 -2.12 -1.08 -1.51
N ALA A 88 -1.12 -0.28 -1.87
CA ALA A 88 -0.84 0.99 -1.19
C ALA A 88 -2.04 1.94 -1.19
N ARG A 89 -2.77 2.04 -2.31
CA ARG A 89 -3.96 2.90 -2.40
C ARG A 89 -5.15 2.33 -1.64
N LEU A 90 -5.32 1.01 -1.63
CA LEU A 90 -6.37 0.34 -0.88
C LEU A 90 -6.14 0.49 0.63
N ASP A 91 -4.91 0.28 1.11
CA ASP A 91 -4.55 0.49 2.51
C ASP A 91 -4.76 1.94 2.93
N ALA A 92 -4.24 2.89 2.13
CA ALA A 92 -4.36 4.31 2.42
C ALA A 92 -5.83 4.74 2.53
N LEU A 93 -6.71 4.22 1.64
CA LEU A 93 -8.14 4.45 1.71
C LEU A 93 -8.79 3.76 2.92
N MET A 94 -8.48 2.49 3.17
CA MET A 94 -9.01 1.71 4.30
C MET A 94 -8.70 2.39 5.65
N ARG A 95 -7.49 2.92 5.80
CA ARG A 95 -7.02 3.58 7.02
C ARG A 95 -7.84 4.81 7.37
N VAL A 96 -8.16 5.65 6.39
CA VAL A 96 -8.87 6.92 6.61
C VAL A 96 -10.38 6.77 6.51
N ARG A 97 -10.87 5.83 5.68
CA ARG A 97 -12.28 5.53 5.45
C ARG A 97 -12.45 4.03 5.31
N PRO A 98 -12.61 3.32 6.44
CA PRO A 98 -12.83 1.89 6.44
C PRO A 98 -13.99 1.50 5.53
N TYR A 99 -13.80 0.45 4.74
CA TYR A 99 -14.81 -0.13 3.88
C TYR A 99 -14.83 -1.64 4.08
N SER A 100 -15.96 -2.29 3.80
CA SER A 100 -16.06 -3.74 3.88
C SER A 100 -15.38 -4.38 2.67
N VAL A 101 -14.43 -5.29 2.91
CA VAL A 101 -13.84 -6.12 1.84
C VAL A 101 -14.93 -6.95 1.15
N ASP A 102 -15.94 -7.41 1.90
CA ASP A 102 -17.08 -8.16 1.36
C ASP A 102 -17.94 -7.31 0.41
N ASP A 103 -18.10 -6.02 0.68
CA ASP A 103 -18.80 -5.10 -0.24
C ASP A 103 -18.04 -4.98 -1.57
N VAL A 104 -16.71 -4.87 -1.51
CA VAL A 104 -15.86 -4.82 -2.71
C VAL A 104 -15.93 -6.15 -3.49
N VAL A 105 -15.95 -7.29 -2.78
CA VAL A 105 -16.19 -8.61 -3.38
C VAL A 105 -17.60 -8.68 -4.00
N GLY A 106 -18.60 -8.09 -3.36
CA GLY A 106 -19.96 -7.93 -3.87
C GLY A 106 -19.99 -7.16 -5.19
N LEU A 107 -19.26 -6.05 -5.29
CA LEU A 107 -19.09 -5.28 -6.54
C LEU A 107 -18.38 -6.12 -7.61
N ALA A 108 -17.36 -6.89 -7.25
CA ALA A 108 -16.68 -7.80 -8.17
C ALA A 108 -17.58 -8.93 -8.68
N LYS A 109 -18.57 -9.37 -7.89
CA LYS A 109 -19.61 -10.32 -8.32
C LYS A 109 -20.64 -9.64 -9.21
N ARG A 110 -21.12 -8.46 -8.84
CA ARG A 110 -22.10 -7.64 -9.60
C ARG A 110 -21.59 -7.31 -11.00
N TYR A 111 -20.31 -6.95 -11.12
CA TYR A 111 -19.64 -6.61 -12.38
C TYR A 111 -18.73 -7.73 -12.89
N LYS A 112 -19.28 -8.95 -12.98
CA LYS A 112 -18.56 -10.10 -13.54
C LYS A 112 -18.03 -9.80 -14.94
N GLY A 113 -16.77 -10.19 -15.19
CA GLY A 113 -16.10 -10.01 -16.48
C GLY A 113 -15.48 -8.62 -16.70
N ALA A 114 -15.65 -7.68 -15.77
CA ALA A 114 -15.02 -6.37 -15.90
C ALA A 114 -13.48 -6.48 -15.84
N ARG A 115 -12.81 -5.64 -16.64
CA ARG A 115 -11.35 -5.65 -16.77
C ARG A 115 -10.69 -5.34 -15.42
N GLY A 116 -9.73 -6.18 -15.02
CA GLY A 116 -8.96 -6.00 -13.78
C GLY A 116 -9.59 -6.63 -12.54
N VAL A 117 -10.78 -7.26 -12.63
CA VAL A 117 -11.42 -7.90 -11.47
C VAL A 117 -10.58 -9.05 -10.90
N ALA A 118 -9.88 -9.81 -11.74
CA ALA A 118 -9.00 -10.89 -11.26
C ALA A 118 -7.85 -10.34 -10.39
N ARG A 119 -7.23 -9.23 -10.81
CA ARG A 119 -6.19 -8.52 -10.04
C ARG A 119 -6.74 -8.03 -8.71
N LEU A 120 -7.88 -7.35 -8.73
CA LEU A 120 -8.56 -6.90 -7.52
C LEU A 120 -8.78 -8.06 -6.54
N LYS A 121 -9.30 -9.19 -7.01
CA LYS A 121 -9.52 -10.37 -6.16
C LYS A 121 -8.24 -10.96 -5.59
N ALA A 122 -7.14 -10.93 -6.34
CA ALA A 122 -5.85 -11.42 -5.87
C ALA A 122 -5.27 -10.56 -4.75
N ILE A 123 -5.60 -9.26 -4.69
CA ILE A 123 -5.02 -8.33 -3.73
C ILE A 123 -5.88 -8.05 -2.50
N LEU A 124 -7.21 -8.13 -2.63
CA LEU A 124 -8.15 -7.87 -1.54
C LEU A 124 -7.86 -8.62 -0.23
N PRO A 125 -7.43 -9.90 -0.24
CA PRO A 125 -7.11 -10.63 0.99
C PRO A 125 -5.95 -10.04 1.80
N PHE A 126 -5.14 -9.16 1.20
CA PHE A 126 -3.97 -8.57 1.84
C PHE A 126 -4.18 -7.12 2.29
N VAL A 127 -5.38 -6.57 2.06
CA VAL A 127 -5.73 -5.23 2.53
C VAL A 127 -6.11 -5.29 4.00
N ASP A 128 -5.46 -4.47 4.82
CA ASP A 128 -5.79 -4.32 6.25
C ASP A 128 -5.75 -2.85 6.73
N GLY A 129 -5.29 -1.91 5.89
CA GLY A 129 -5.21 -0.49 6.25
C GLY A 129 -4.12 -0.15 7.26
N GLY A 130 -3.25 -1.10 7.61
CA GLY A 130 -2.19 -0.88 8.61
C GLY A 130 -0.94 -0.20 8.06
N ALA A 131 -0.70 -0.22 6.75
CA ALA A 131 0.45 0.48 6.17
C ALA A 131 0.26 2.00 6.23
N GLU A 132 1.27 2.71 6.75
CA GLU A 132 1.24 4.17 6.94
C GLU A 132 1.92 4.92 5.79
N SER A 133 2.73 4.24 4.99
CA SER A 133 3.33 4.75 3.77
C SER A 133 3.12 3.79 2.57
N PRO A 134 3.13 4.31 1.33
CA PRO A 134 3.12 3.46 0.15
C PRO A 134 4.29 2.47 0.12
N ARG A 135 5.41 2.83 0.75
CA ARG A 135 6.63 2.00 0.75
C ARG A 135 6.54 0.82 1.72
N GLU A 136 5.86 0.98 2.85
CA GLU A 136 5.49 -0.17 3.68
C GLU A 136 4.60 -1.15 2.91
N SER A 137 3.56 -0.68 2.21
CA SER A 137 2.73 -1.56 1.36
C SER A 137 3.56 -2.22 0.24
N TRP A 138 4.59 -1.56 -0.29
CA TRP A 138 5.52 -2.14 -1.27
C TRP A 138 6.26 -3.33 -0.68
N TRP A 139 6.95 -3.12 0.45
CA TRP A 139 7.72 -4.15 1.12
C TRP A 139 6.84 -5.30 1.57
N ARG A 140 5.64 -4.99 2.10
CA ARG A 140 4.65 -5.98 2.50
C ARG A 140 4.18 -6.83 1.32
N LYS A 141 3.88 -6.21 0.18
CA LYS A 141 3.51 -6.94 -1.04
C LYS A 141 4.66 -7.82 -1.52
N LEU A 142 5.89 -7.32 -1.48
CA LEU A 142 7.08 -8.06 -1.88
C LEU A 142 7.27 -9.32 -1.04
N VAL A 143 7.12 -9.25 0.29
CA VAL A 143 7.25 -10.44 1.14
C VAL A 143 6.12 -11.45 0.89
N ILE A 144 4.88 -10.98 0.70
CA ILE A 144 3.74 -11.84 0.34
C ILE A 144 4.00 -12.56 -0.98
N ASP A 145 4.40 -11.81 -2.01
CA ASP A 145 4.70 -12.36 -3.35
C ASP A 145 5.90 -13.33 -3.34
N SER A 146 6.81 -13.16 -2.38
CA SER A 146 7.98 -14.01 -2.22
C SER A 146 7.67 -15.36 -1.56
N GLY A 147 6.45 -15.56 -1.06
CA GLY A 147 6.02 -16.82 -0.43
C GLY A 147 6.20 -16.87 1.08
N PHE A 148 6.48 -15.73 1.73
CA PHE A 148 6.44 -15.67 3.20
C PHE A 148 4.99 -15.86 3.71
N PRO A 149 4.81 -16.27 4.98
CA PRO A 149 3.49 -16.19 5.61
C PRO A 149 2.96 -14.75 5.52
N VAL A 150 1.63 -14.57 5.53
CA VAL A 150 1.06 -13.22 5.48
C VAL A 150 1.46 -12.47 6.76
N PRO A 151 2.17 -11.33 6.65
CA PRO A 151 2.58 -10.57 7.83
C PRO A 151 1.39 -9.80 8.42
N ALA A 152 1.36 -9.69 9.74
CA ALA A 152 0.50 -8.74 10.42
C ALA A 152 1.12 -7.35 10.33
N THR A 153 0.30 -6.32 10.12
CA THR A 153 0.73 -4.91 10.22
C THR A 153 0.54 -4.39 11.63
N GLN A 154 1.23 -3.29 11.94
CA GLN A 154 1.01 -2.48 13.14
C GLN A 154 1.04 -3.32 14.43
N ILE A 155 2.06 -4.18 14.53
CA ILE A 155 2.20 -5.16 15.60
C ILE A 155 2.54 -4.47 16.92
N PRO A 156 1.68 -4.54 17.94
CA PRO A 156 2.02 -4.02 19.26
C PRO A 156 3.02 -4.94 19.95
N VAL A 157 4.11 -4.36 20.46
CA VAL A 157 5.06 -5.04 21.35
C VAL A 157 4.81 -4.59 22.77
N ILE A 158 4.57 -5.58 23.63
CA ILE A 158 4.30 -5.40 25.05
C ILE A 158 5.42 -6.12 25.81
N ASP A 159 5.95 -5.49 26.86
CA ASP A 159 6.95 -6.12 27.72
C ASP A 159 6.33 -7.11 28.72
N GLU A 160 7.18 -7.78 29.50
CA GLU A 160 6.76 -8.78 30.49
C GLU A 160 5.90 -8.19 31.62
N ASP A 161 5.99 -6.87 31.86
CA ASP A 161 5.18 -6.15 32.85
C ASP A 161 3.83 -5.68 32.26
N GLY A 162 3.53 -6.03 31.01
CA GLY A 162 2.32 -5.61 30.32
C GLY A 162 2.37 -4.18 29.78
N ARG A 163 3.54 -3.53 29.76
CA ARG A 163 3.68 -2.16 29.27
C ARG A 163 3.90 -2.15 27.76
N TYR A 164 3.22 -1.23 27.08
CA TYR A 164 3.43 -0.97 25.67
C TYR A 164 4.84 -0.40 25.44
N VAL A 165 5.61 -1.08 24.58
CA VAL A 165 6.98 -0.69 24.23
C VAL A 165 6.98 0.12 22.94
N ARG A 166 6.47 -0.47 21.85
CA ARG A 166 6.44 0.11 20.51
C ARG A 166 5.45 -0.68 19.62
N ARG A 167 5.05 -0.07 18.51
CA ARG A 167 4.32 -0.71 17.41
C ARG A 167 5.26 -0.84 16.22
N LEU A 168 5.40 -2.04 15.69
CA LEU A 168 6.25 -2.37 14.54
C LEU A 168 5.40 -2.34 13.26
N ASP A 169 5.96 -1.88 12.14
CA ASP A 169 5.18 -1.62 10.90
C ASP A 169 4.52 -2.88 10.37
N PHE A 170 5.28 -3.96 10.17
CA PHE A 170 4.73 -5.28 9.88
C PHE A 170 5.70 -6.42 10.20
N GLY A 171 5.17 -7.64 10.31
CA GLY A 171 6.00 -8.81 10.60
C GLY A 171 5.20 -10.05 10.96
N TRP A 172 5.85 -10.94 11.69
CA TRP A 172 5.30 -12.23 12.11
C TRP A 172 5.52 -12.41 13.61
N GLN A 173 4.44 -12.23 14.39
CA GLN A 173 4.46 -12.35 15.85
C GLN A 173 4.92 -13.74 16.31
N ASP A 174 4.41 -14.80 15.67
CA ASP A 174 4.77 -16.19 16.00
C ASP A 174 6.26 -16.50 15.82
N TYR A 175 6.93 -15.73 14.96
CA TYR A 175 8.37 -15.85 14.75
C TYR A 175 9.16 -14.76 15.45
N THR A 176 8.55 -13.73 16.04
CA THR A 176 9.25 -12.54 16.57
C THR A 176 10.20 -11.90 15.53
N VAL A 177 9.73 -11.77 14.29
CA VAL A 177 10.46 -11.09 13.19
C VAL A 177 9.62 -9.93 12.69
N ALA A 178 10.22 -8.76 12.50
CA ALA A 178 9.54 -7.60 11.96
C ALA A 178 10.40 -6.85 10.95
N VAL A 179 9.73 -6.08 10.11
CA VAL A 179 10.31 -5.13 9.18
C VAL A 179 9.83 -3.74 9.58
N GLU A 180 10.76 -2.79 9.69
CA GLU A 180 10.44 -1.37 9.92
C GLU A 180 10.95 -0.56 8.74
N TYR A 181 10.10 0.27 8.14
CA TYR A 181 10.48 1.17 7.09
C TYR A 181 11.02 2.47 7.69
N ASP A 182 12.30 2.76 7.42
CA ASP A 182 12.93 4.02 7.82
C ASP A 182 12.87 5.00 6.63
N GLY A 183 11.90 5.92 6.68
CA GLY A 183 11.78 7.00 5.70
C GLY A 183 12.83 8.10 5.90
N GLU A 184 13.17 8.83 4.83
CA GLU A 184 14.15 9.94 4.87
C GLU A 184 13.82 11.04 5.90
N GLN A 185 12.54 11.18 6.30
CA GLN A 185 12.12 12.15 7.31
C GLN A 185 12.50 11.76 8.75
N HIS A 186 12.83 10.49 9.03
CA HIS A 186 13.20 10.04 10.38
C HIS A 186 14.68 10.25 10.72
N GLN A 187 15.56 10.35 9.72
CA GLN A 187 17.00 10.48 9.94
C GLN A 187 17.44 11.82 10.55
N SER A 188 16.59 12.84 10.49
CA SER A 188 16.89 14.18 11.05
C SER A 188 16.27 14.43 12.43
N ASP A 189 15.50 13.48 12.99
CA ASP A 189 14.82 13.65 14.26
C ASP A 189 15.63 13.08 15.44
N ARG A 190 16.24 13.98 16.21
CA ARG A 190 17.04 13.64 17.40
C ARG A 190 16.20 13.01 18.50
N GLU A 191 14.91 13.35 18.63
CA GLU A 191 14.05 12.76 19.65
C GLU A 191 13.70 11.31 19.31
N GLN A 192 13.39 11.03 18.04
CA GLN A 192 13.16 9.68 17.55
C GLN A 192 14.40 8.80 17.71
N TYR A 193 15.59 9.31 17.36
CA TYR A 193 16.87 8.62 17.57
C TYR A 193 17.11 8.24 19.05
N LEU A 194 16.84 9.16 19.98
CA LEU A 194 17.01 8.91 21.41
C LEU A 194 15.98 7.90 21.95
N LYS A 195 14.76 7.91 21.40
CA LYS A 195 13.70 6.95 21.73
C LYS A 195 14.08 5.56 21.24
N ASP A 196 14.52 5.43 19.99
CA ASP A 196 14.96 4.15 19.41
C ASP A 196 16.15 3.56 20.17
N ARG A 197 17.11 4.39 20.62
CA ARG A 197 18.25 3.91 21.43
C ARG A 197 17.82 3.25 22.75
N ARG A 198 16.69 3.67 23.34
CA ARG A 198 16.14 3.08 24.57
C ARG A 198 15.23 1.87 24.28
N VAL A 199 14.56 1.87 23.13
CA VAL A 199 13.57 0.84 22.77
C VAL A 199 14.22 -0.40 22.17
N LEU A 200 15.25 -0.26 21.33
CA LEU A 200 15.90 -1.40 20.65
C LEU A 200 16.46 -2.46 21.61
N PRO A 201 17.12 -2.13 22.74
CA PRO A 201 17.54 -3.14 23.72
C PRO A 201 16.37 -3.94 24.28
N THR A 202 15.24 -3.28 24.54
CA THR A 202 14.01 -3.92 25.03
C THR A 202 13.42 -4.86 23.98
N LEU A 203 13.34 -4.44 22.72
CA LEU A 203 12.84 -5.30 21.64
C LEU A 203 13.71 -6.55 21.46
N ARG A 204 15.04 -6.40 21.52
CA ARG A 204 15.98 -7.53 21.46
C ARG A 204 15.81 -8.49 22.64
N ARG A 205 15.62 -7.95 23.86
CA ARG A 205 15.37 -8.74 25.07
C ARG A 205 14.08 -9.55 24.97
N LEU A 206 13.05 -8.99 24.33
CA LEU A 206 11.79 -9.66 24.00
C LEU A 206 11.89 -10.62 22.80
N GLY A 207 13.10 -10.85 22.25
CA GLY A 207 13.35 -11.81 21.18
C GLY A 207 13.10 -11.29 19.76
N TRP A 208 12.64 -10.04 19.61
CA TRP A 208 12.34 -9.46 18.30
C TRP A 208 13.61 -9.29 17.46
N HIS A 209 13.57 -9.83 16.24
CA HIS A 209 14.53 -9.54 15.19
C HIS A 209 13.93 -8.56 14.20
N ILE A 210 14.43 -7.34 14.22
CA ILE A 210 13.93 -6.23 13.42
C ILE A 210 14.88 -6.00 12.26
N ILE A 211 14.34 -5.97 11.05
CA ILE A 211 15.05 -5.62 9.83
C ILE A 211 14.55 -4.24 9.42
N ALA A 212 15.36 -3.22 9.66
CA ALA A 212 15.10 -1.89 9.14
C ALA A 212 15.33 -1.87 7.63
N VAL A 213 14.42 -1.24 6.87
CA VAL A 213 14.51 -1.12 5.43
C VAL A 213 14.30 0.33 4.99
N VAL A 214 15.08 0.80 4.03
CA VAL A 214 14.93 2.10 3.37
C VAL A 214 14.49 1.90 1.92
N LYS A 215 14.31 3.00 1.16
CA LYS A 215 13.87 2.90 -0.24
C LYS A 215 14.99 2.43 -1.19
N GLU A 216 16.24 2.61 -0.78
CA GLU A 216 17.48 2.25 -1.49
C GLU A 216 17.91 0.80 -1.28
N ASP A 217 17.33 0.09 -0.31
CA ASP A 217 17.76 -1.27 -0.01
C ASP A 217 17.45 -2.23 -1.16
N ASP A 218 18.38 -3.16 -1.40
CA ASP A 218 18.19 -4.21 -2.39
C ASP A 218 17.13 -5.21 -1.91
N PRO A 219 16.01 -5.36 -2.62
CA PRO A 219 14.96 -6.29 -2.22
C PRO A 219 15.41 -7.75 -2.16
N VAL A 220 16.35 -8.17 -3.00
CA VAL A 220 16.86 -9.55 -3.00
C VAL A 220 17.63 -9.83 -1.72
N GLU A 221 18.44 -8.86 -1.28
CA GLU A 221 19.22 -8.97 -0.04
C GLU A 221 18.32 -8.96 1.20
N VAL A 222 17.34 -8.07 1.24
CA VAL A 222 16.34 -8.00 2.33
C VAL A 222 15.55 -9.30 2.42
N ILE A 223 15.08 -9.84 1.29
CA ILE A 223 14.38 -11.13 1.27
C ILE A 223 15.29 -12.28 1.74
N GLY A 224 16.58 -12.25 1.37
CA GLY A 224 17.58 -13.18 1.89
C GLY A 224 17.75 -13.08 3.42
N ALA A 225 17.81 -11.86 3.96
CA ALA A 225 17.91 -11.62 5.40
C ALA A 225 16.66 -12.10 6.15
N LEU A 226 15.48 -11.77 5.66
CA LEU A 226 14.19 -12.24 6.19
C LEU A 226 14.10 -13.77 6.18
N THR A 227 14.51 -14.40 5.08
CA THR A 227 14.52 -15.86 4.96
C THR A 227 15.38 -16.50 6.04
N ARG A 228 16.59 -15.99 6.27
CA ARG A 228 17.49 -16.48 7.32
C ARG A 228 16.89 -16.28 8.71
N ALA A 229 16.34 -15.09 8.97
CA ALA A 229 15.72 -14.76 10.26
C ALA A 229 14.55 -15.70 10.59
N LEU A 230 13.61 -15.86 9.67
CA LEU A 230 12.43 -16.72 9.86
C LEU A 230 12.81 -18.21 9.96
N ARG A 231 13.77 -18.70 9.16
CA ARG A 231 14.25 -20.09 9.25
C ARG A 231 14.91 -20.40 10.58
N ALA A 232 15.72 -19.48 11.10
CA ALA A 232 16.32 -19.61 12.43
C ALA A 232 15.27 -19.70 13.55
N ARG A 233 14.03 -19.26 13.28
CA ARG A 233 12.88 -19.28 14.19
C ARG A 233 11.85 -20.37 13.84
N GLY A 234 12.25 -21.36 13.05
CA GLY A 234 11.44 -22.55 12.80
C GLY A 234 10.52 -22.49 11.58
N TRP A 235 10.50 -21.39 10.82
CA TRP A 235 9.77 -21.35 9.56
C TRP A 235 10.46 -22.22 8.49
N ARG A 236 9.70 -23.07 7.80
CA ARG A 236 10.23 -24.04 6.81
C ARG A 236 9.66 -23.86 5.40
N GLY A 237 9.08 -22.70 5.10
CA GLY A 237 8.49 -22.43 3.80
C GLY A 237 9.53 -22.25 2.68
N THR A 238 9.01 -22.23 1.46
CA THR A 238 9.78 -22.00 0.24
C THR A 238 9.66 -20.55 -0.19
N ILE A 239 10.77 -19.97 -0.65
CA ILE A 239 10.82 -18.60 -1.17
C ILE A 239 10.96 -18.63 -2.69
N GLN A 240 10.17 -17.79 -3.35
CA GLN A 240 10.30 -17.50 -4.77
C GLN A 240 10.31 -15.99 -4.98
N ILE A 241 11.49 -15.41 -5.18
CA ILE A 241 11.62 -13.96 -5.37
C ILE A 241 10.99 -13.55 -6.71
N PRO A 242 10.03 -12.61 -6.73
CA PRO A 242 9.37 -12.21 -7.96
C PRO A 242 10.32 -11.46 -8.88
N SER A 243 10.11 -11.58 -10.20
CA SER A 243 10.99 -11.00 -11.23
C SER A 243 11.14 -9.47 -11.12
N TYR A 244 10.12 -8.77 -10.62
CA TYR A 244 10.17 -7.32 -10.43
C TYR A 244 11.14 -6.91 -9.31
N ALA A 245 11.39 -7.76 -8.32
CA ALA A 245 12.38 -7.47 -7.27
C ALA A 245 13.79 -7.44 -7.88
N TYR A 246 14.11 -8.40 -8.74
CA TYR A 246 15.38 -8.40 -9.48
C TYR A 246 15.51 -7.21 -10.44
N ALA A 247 14.41 -6.80 -11.09
CA ALA A 247 14.41 -5.60 -11.93
C ALA A 247 14.67 -4.33 -11.11
N TYR A 248 14.11 -4.23 -9.90
CA TYR A 248 14.36 -3.13 -8.98
C TYR A 248 15.81 -3.11 -8.48
N SER A 249 16.34 -4.26 -8.05
CA SER A 249 17.75 -4.44 -7.67
C SER A 249 18.71 -3.99 -8.78
N ARG A 250 18.49 -4.41 -10.03
CA ARG A 250 19.30 -3.96 -11.18
C ARG A 250 19.26 -2.45 -11.36
N ARG A 251 18.08 -1.83 -11.23
CA ARG A 251 17.90 -0.39 -11.35
C ARG A 251 18.64 0.36 -10.24
N LEU A 252 18.61 -0.12 -9.00
CA LEU A 252 19.38 0.47 -7.89
C LEU A 252 20.88 0.39 -8.18
N ALA A 253 21.37 -0.75 -8.65
CA ALA A 253 22.78 -0.91 -9.02
C ALA A 253 23.20 0.01 -10.17
N GLU A 254 22.32 0.26 -11.14
CA GLU A 254 22.55 1.25 -12.21
C GLU A 254 22.64 2.68 -11.67
N ILE A 255 21.73 3.07 -10.77
CA ILE A 255 21.73 4.38 -10.12
C ILE A 255 23.00 4.57 -9.29
N ALA A 256 23.41 3.56 -8.51
CA ALA A 256 24.63 3.61 -7.71
C ALA A 256 25.89 3.76 -8.57
N ARG A 257 25.92 3.15 -9.77
CA ARG A 257 27.02 3.29 -10.74
C ARG A 257 27.03 4.64 -11.46
N SER A 258 25.87 5.30 -11.62
CA SER A 258 25.76 6.59 -12.30
C SER A 258 25.81 7.80 -11.35
N ALA A 259 25.77 7.56 -10.03
CA ALA A 259 25.98 8.61 -9.04
C ALA A 259 27.41 9.17 -9.16
N PRO A 260 27.60 10.49 -9.29
CA PRO A 260 28.93 11.08 -9.31
C PRO A 260 29.64 10.71 -8.00
N GLN A 261 30.89 10.24 -8.10
CA GLN A 261 31.74 10.06 -6.93
C GLN A 261 31.93 11.44 -6.29
N SER A 262 31.19 11.71 -5.21
CA SER A 262 31.41 12.90 -4.39
C SER A 262 32.80 12.78 -3.78
N ALA A 263 33.72 13.62 -4.27
CA ALA A 263 35.04 13.84 -3.70
C ALA A 263 34.97 14.61 -2.37
#